data_AF-A0AA44DC75-F1
#
_entry.id   AF-A0AA44DC75-F1
#
_cell.length_a   1.000
_cell.length_b   1.000
_cell.length_c   1.000
_cell.angle_alpha   90.00
_cell.angle_beta   90.00
_cell.angle_gamma   90.00
#
_symmetry.space_group_name_H-M   'P 1'
#
loop_
_entity.id
_entity.type
_entity.pdbx_description
1 polymer ?
#
loop_
_entity_poly.entity_id
_entity_poly.type
_entity_poly.pdbx_seq_one_letter_code
_entity_poly.pdbx_strand_id
1 'polypeptide(L)'
;METTTSAAPSGAGPARPAAPACAACEAPGAQWSVPLMMPLCPACTRAGTGSADRDPVRLGDVLRVTEAALRASGRGPGRVPSPRTGSPMTCRYCGGGALWHRTVNDRWVAIEPGVRPVAGVPRGRRWYIAGDGTAVNLHGAAPVDTCRVSHFDVCPGRGRG
;
A
#
# COMPACT_ATOMS: atom_id res chain seq x y z
N MET A 1 50.90 -7.16 74.08
CA MET A 1 49.62 -6.43 74.07
C MET A 1 49.62 -5.57 72.84
N GLU A 2 49.10 -6.12 71.75
CA GLU A 2 49.02 -5.50 70.43
C GLU A 2 47.75 -4.64 70.39
N THR A 3 47.88 -3.36 70.04
CA THR A 3 46.73 -2.52 69.68
C THR A 3 46.78 -2.27 68.19
N THR A 4 45.99 -3.05 67.46
CA THR A 4 45.62 -2.84 66.06
C THR A 4 44.32 -2.04 66.01
N THR A 5 44.28 -0.96 65.25
CA THR A 5 43.06 -0.27 64.77
C THR A 5 43.48 0.89 63.89
N SER A 6 42.92 1.19 62.72
CA SER A 6 41.99 0.52 61.81
C SER A 6 42.02 1.41 60.57
N ALA A 7 42.48 0.90 59.42
CA ALA A 7 42.44 1.63 58.16
C ALA A 7 41.14 1.27 57.43
N ALA A 8 40.33 2.30 57.12
CA ALA A 8 39.09 2.14 56.36
C ALA A 8 39.36 1.64 54.94
N PRO A 9 38.53 0.74 54.37
CA PRO A 9 38.68 0.33 52.98
C PRO A 9 38.20 1.44 52.03
N SER A 10 39.05 1.75 51.05
CA SER A 10 38.74 2.59 49.90
C SER A 10 37.49 2.09 49.19
N GLY A 11 36.48 2.96 49.12
CA GLY A 11 35.20 2.67 48.47
C GLY A 11 35.38 2.27 47.00
N ALA A 12 34.72 1.18 46.62
CA ALA A 12 34.53 0.81 45.23
C ALA A 12 33.77 1.91 44.48
N GLY A 13 34.34 2.41 43.39
CA GLY A 13 33.65 3.34 42.49
C GLY A 13 32.35 2.74 41.94
N PRO A 14 31.39 3.58 41.51
CA PRO A 14 30.10 3.11 41.03
C PRO A 14 30.28 2.13 39.86
N ALA A 15 29.59 0.99 39.95
CA ALA A 15 29.53 0.00 38.88
C ALA A 15 29.07 0.69 37.59
N ARG A 16 29.87 0.56 36.53
CA ARG A 16 29.53 1.10 35.21
C ARG A 16 28.20 0.47 34.78
N PRO A 17 27.21 1.27 34.29
CA PRO A 17 25.95 0.70 33.84
C PRO A 17 26.21 -0.37 32.78
N ALA A 18 25.46 -1.48 32.87
CA ALA A 18 25.51 -2.53 31.87
C ALA A 18 25.25 -1.90 30.49
N ALA A 19 26.14 -2.15 29.55
CA ALA A 19 25.97 -1.64 28.19
C ALA A 19 24.67 -2.20 27.59
N PRO A 20 23.85 -1.38 26.92
CA PRO A 20 22.59 -1.83 26.33
C PRO A 20 22.84 -2.91 25.27
N ALA A 21 21.80 -3.70 24.98
CA ALA A 21 21.80 -4.59 23.82
C ALA A 21 21.74 -3.78 22.51
N CYS A 22 22.29 -4.34 21.43
CA CYS A 22 22.22 -3.76 20.10
C CYS A 22 20.77 -3.74 19.60
N ALA A 23 20.26 -2.58 19.19
CA ALA A 23 18.90 -2.44 18.69
C ALA A 23 18.63 -3.23 17.38
N ALA A 24 19.68 -3.61 16.63
CA ALA A 24 19.54 -4.28 15.34
C ALA A 24 19.71 -5.80 15.39
N CYS A 25 20.54 -6.33 16.30
CA CYS A 25 20.86 -7.75 16.36
C CYS A 25 20.90 -8.33 17.78
N GLU A 26 20.53 -7.53 18.78
CA GLU A 26 20.44 -7.91 20.19
C GLU A 26 21.76 -8.34 20.85
N ALA A 27 22.88 -8.26 20.13
CA ALA A 27 24.21 -8.53 20.68
C ALA A 27 24.49 -7.62 21.91
N PRO A 28 25.07 -8.16 22.99
CA PRO A 28 25.40 -7.36 24.16
C PRO A 28 26.53 -6.36 23.85
N GLY A 29 26.67 -5.34 24.69
CA GLY A 29 27.79 -4.40 24.57
C GLY A 29 27.60 -3.34 23.49
N ALA A 30 26.37 -2.91 23.22
CA ALA A 30 26.13 -1.83 22.28
C ALA A 30 26.53 -0.47 22.86
N GLN A 31 26.93 0.42 21.96
CA GLN A 31 27.24 1.80 22.27
C GLN A 31 26.30 2.72 21.50
N TRP A 32 26.07 3.92 22.04
CA TRP A 32 25.26 4.92 21.35
C TRP A 32 25.92 5.34 20.03
N SER A 33 25.23 5.14 18.92
CA SER A 33 25.65 5.62 17.60
C SER A 33 25.04 7.00 17.35
N VAL A 34 25.87 8.04 17.28
CA VAL A 34 25.39 9.41 16.96
C VAL A 34 24.80 9.49 15.55
N PRO A 35 25.40 8.91 14.49
CA PRO A 35 24.84 9.00 13.14
C PRO A 35 23.46 8.36 12.99
N LEU A 36 23.14 7.34 13.80
CA LEU A 36 21.92 6.55 13.69
C LEU A 36 20.97 6.75 14.89
N MET A 37 21.38 7.55 15.87
CA MET A 37 20.62 7.91 17.09
C MET A 37 20.03 6.69 17.84
N MET A 38 20.79 5.60 17.93
CA MET A 38 20.38 4.36 18.60
C MET A 38 21.59 3.54 19.12
N PRO A 39 21.43 2.67 20.13
CA PRO A 39 22.50 1.80 20.60
C PRO A 39 22.76 0.67 19.59
N LEU A 40 23.97 0.62 19.01
CA LEU A 40 24.38 -0.42 18.06
C LEU A 40 25.73 -1.01 18.42
N CYS A 41 25.95 -2.28 18.04
CA CYS A 41 27.28 -2.87 18.06
C CYS A 41 28.16 -2.28 16.93
N PRO A 42 29.50 -2.41 16.99
CA PRO A 42 30.39 -1.89 15.96
C PRO A 42 30.10 -2.41 14.54
N ALA A 43 29.68 -3.67 14.42
CA ALA A 43 29.33 -4.27 13.14
C ALA A 43 28.07 -3.63 12.52
N CYS A 44 27.00 -3.51 13.30
CA CYS A 44 25.76 -2.86 12.84
C CYS A 44 25.94 -1.36 12.61
N THR A 45 26.80 -0.69 13.38
CA THR A 45 27.17 0.71 13.13
C THR A 45 27.81 0.86 11.77
N ARG A 46 28.83 0.05 11.45
CA ARG A 46 29.51 0.05 10.15
C ARG A 46 28.58 -0.30 8.99
N ALA A 47 27.65 -1.23 9.20
CA ALA A 47 26.65 -1.60 8.22
C ALA A 47 25.68 -0.44 7.93
N GLY A 48 25.20 0.25 8.98
CA GLY A 48 24.21 1.32 8.87
C GLY A 48 24.75 2.66 8.38
N THR A 49 26.02 2.98 8.68
CA THR A 49 26.66 4.21 8.18
C THR A 49 27.25 4.06 6.78
N GLY A 50 27.41 2.82 6.31
CA GLY A 50 28.21 2.52 5.12
C GLY A 50 29.69 2.89 5.29
N SER A 51 30.49 2.66 4.24
CA SER A 51 31.80 3.31 4.08
C SER A 51 31.65 4.50 3.12
N ALA A 52 32.45 5.54 3.32
CA ALA A 52 32.55 6.66 2.36
C ALA A 52 33.07 6.24 0.98
N ASP A 53 33.57 5.00 0.85
CA ASP A 53 34.11 4.38 -0.36
C ASP A 53 33.07 3.54 -1.12
N ARG A 54 31.81 3.51 -0.66
CA ARG A 54 30.72 2.93 -1.44
C ARG A 54 30.46 3.81 -2.66
N ASP A 55 30.63 3.25 -3.85
CA ASP A 55 30.21 3.90 -5.10
C ASP A 55 28.72 4.28 -5.02
N PRO A 56 28.36 5.57 -5.10
CA PRO A 56 26.98 6.00 -5.01
C PRO A 56 26.20 5.43 -6.20
N VAL A 57 25.31 4.47 -5.93
CA VAL A 57 24.44 3.92 -6.98
C VAL A 57 23.51 5.03 -7.46
N ARG A 58 23.62 5.37 -8.75
CA ARG A 58 22.70 6.33 -9.36
C ARG A 58 21.30 5.72 -9.37
N LEU A 59 20.31 6.49 -8.91
CA LEU A 59 18.90 6.07 -8.93
C LEU A 59 18.46 5.58 -10.32
N GLY A 60 18.98 6.19 -11.39
CA GLY A 60 18.71 5.76 -12.77
C GLY A 60 19.12 4.31 -13.07
N ASP A 61 20.23 3.83 -12.50
CA ASP A 61 20.70 2.46 -12.70
C ASP A 61 19.87 1.45 -11.92
N VAL A 62 19.47 1.79 -10.69
CA VAL A 62 18.54 0.97 -9.89
C VAL A 62 17.20 0.85 -10.59
N LEU A 63 16.66 1.95 -11.11
CA LEU A 63 15.39 1.94 -11.83
C LEU A 63 15.49 1.08 -13.09
N ARG A 64 16.56 1.20 -13.87
CA ARG A 64 16.75 0.43 -15.10
C ARG A 64 16.87 -1.08 -14.84
N VAL A 65 17.61 -1.48 -13.79
CA VAL A 65 17.74 -2.89 -13.38
C VAL A 65 16.41 -3.41 -12.86
N THR A 66 15.69 -2.62 -12.06
CA THR A 66 14.38 -2.99 -11.52
C THR A 66 13.36 -3.17 -12.64
N GLU A 67 13.32 -2.26 -13.62
CA GLU A 67 12.49 -2.39 -14.82
C GLU A 67 12.81 -3.65 -15.62
N ALA A 68 14.10 -3.93 -15.84
CA ALA A 68 14.53 -5.13 -16.55
C ALA A 68 14.11 -6.41 -15.81
N ALA A 69 14.27 -6.46 -14.49
CA ALA A 69 13.87 -7.58 -13.66
C ALA A 69 12.34 -7.80 -13.67
N LEU A 70 11.55 -6.72 -13.63
CA LEU A 70 10.09 -6.77 -13.73
C LEU A 70 9.64 -7.29 -15.10
N ARG A 71 10.27 -6.84 -16.19
CA ARG A 71 9.98 -7.33 -17.55
C ARG A 71 10.36 -8.81 -17.71
N ALA A 72 11.52 -9.21 -17.21
CA ALA A 72 12.02 -10.58 -17.29
C ALA A 72 11.16 -11.58 -16.48
N SER A 73 10.55 -11.12 -15.40
CA SER A 73 9.68 -11.94 -14.54
C SER A 73 8.31 -12.25 -15.17
N GLY A 74 8.05 -11.86 -16.42
CA GLY A 74 6.74 -12.00 -17.07
C GLY A 74 5.63 -11.16 -16.43
N ARG A 75 5.95 -10.47 -15.33
CA ARG A 75 5.17 -9.43 -14.67
C ARG A 75 5.55 -8.07 -15.26
N GLY A 76 5.58 -8.01 -16.60
CA GLY A 76 5.40 -6.71 -17.25
C GLY A 76 4.12 -6.07 -16.69
N PRO A 77 3.92 -4.76 -16.82
CA PRO A 77 2.60 -4.20 -16.60
C PRO A 77 1.70 -4.82 -17.68
N GLY A 78 1.14 -6.01 -17.41
CA GLY A 78 -0.02 -6.51 -18.11
C GLY A 78 -0.99 -5.35 -18.02
N ARG A 79 -1.29 -4.74 -19.17
CA ARG A 79 -1.96 -3.44 -19.32
C ARG A 79 -2.87 -3.24 -18.13
N VAL A 80 -2.44 -2.44 -17.13
CA VAL A 80 -3.26 -2.19 -15.95
C VAL A 80 -4.55 -1.63 -16.54
N PRO A 81 -5.67 -2.36 -16.47
CA PRO A 81 -6.90 -1.89 -17.10
C PRO A 81 -7.13 -0.51 -16.51
N SER A 82 -7.36 0.48 -17.37
CA SER A 82 -7.63 1.81 -16.85
C SER A 82 -8.73 1.67 -15.79
N PRO A 83 -8.68 2.37 -14.65
CA PRO A 83 -9.74 2.26 -13.65
C PRO A 83 -11.15 2.46 -14.25
N ARG A 84 -11.24 3.22 -15.35
CA ARG A 84 -12.44 3.42 -16.17
C ARG A 84 -13.02 2.15 -16.81
N THR A 85 -12.22 1.10 -16.99
CA THR A 85 -12.64 -0.15 -17.63
C THR A 85 -13.46 -1.02 -16.69
N GLY A 86 -13.34 -0.84 -15.37
CA GLY A 86 -13.97 -1.72 -14.39
C GLY A 86 -13.41 -3.15 -14.44
N SER A 87 -13.91 -4.01 -13.55
CA SER A 87 -13.56 -5.44 -13.54
C SER A 87 -14.65 -6.25 -14.26
N PRO A 88 -14.30 -7.09 -15.26
CA PRO A 88 -15.30 -7.84 -16.00
C PRO A 88 -16.05 -8.85 -15.11
N MET A 89 -17.32 -9.07 -15.41
CA MET A 89 -18.14 -10.12 -14.82
C MET A 89 -19.08 -10.77 -15.84
N THR A 90 -19.42 -12.03 -15.57
CA THR A 90 -20.50 -12.74 -16.24
C THR A 90 -21.66 -12.86 -15.28
N CYS A 91 -22.84 -12.40 -15.70
CA CYS A 91 -24.04 -12.45 -14.89
C CYS A 91 -24.54 -13.88 -14.74
N ARG A 92 -24.69 -14.34 -13.49
CA ARG A 92 -25.20 -15.68 -13.19
C ARG A 92 -26.66 -15.92 -13.60
N TYR A 93 -27.44 -14.86 -13.83
CA TYR A 93 -28.87 -14.97 -14.14
C TYR A 93 -29.16 -15.05 -15.64
N CYS A 94 -28.42 -14.29 -16.45
CA CYS A 94 -28.64 -14.22 -17.90
C CYS A 94 -27.44 -14.65 -18.75
N GLY A 95 -26.29 -14.94 -18.14
CA GLY A 95 -25.04 -15.23 -18.84
C GLY A 95 -24.38 -14.02 -19.51
N GLY A 96 -25.00 -12.83 -19.46
CA GLY A 96 -24.50 -11.62 -20.10
C GLY A 96 -23.27 -11.03 -19.40
N GLY A 97 -22.45 -10.30 -20.17
CA GLY A 97 -21.29 -9.58 -19.64
C GLY A 97 -21.65 -8.23 -19.01
N ALA A 98 -20.99 -7.88 -17.91
CA ALA A 98 -21.07 -6.57 -17.28
C ALA A 98 -19.72 -6.17 -16.66
N LEU A 99 -19.62 -4.92 -16.18
CA LEU A 99 -18.41 -4.38 -15.56
C LEU A 99 -18.68 -3.96 -14.12
N TRP A 100 -17.90 -4.50 -13.18
CA TRP A 100 -17.90 -4.07 -11.78
C TRP A 100 -17.11 -2.77 -11.61
N HIS A 101 -17.74 -1.81 -10.95
CA HIS A 101 -17.11 -0.56 -10.52
C HIS A 101 -17.29 -0.35 -9.02
N ARG A 102 -16.30 0.24 -8.37
CA ARG A 102 -16.45 0.70 -6.98
C ARG A 102 -17.25 1.99 -6.97
N THR A 103 -18.14 2.14 -6.00
CA THR A 103 -18.87 3.37 -5.74
C THR A 103 -18.13 4.23 -4.73
N VAL A 104 -18.58 5.48 -4.57
CA VAL A 104 -18.04 6.43 -3.58
C VAL A 104 -18.13 5.96 -2.12
N ASN A 105 -18.97 4.96 -1.83
CA ASN A 105 -19.11 4.34 -0.52
C ASN A 105 -18.50 2.93 -0.46
N ASP A 106 -17.47 2.67 -1.28
CA ASP A 106 -16.72 1.41 -1.34
C ASP A 106 -17.52 0.14 -1.68
N ARG A 107 -18.78 0.30 -2.08
CA ARG A 107 -19.63 -0.80 -2.58
C ARG A 107 -19.31 -1.09 -4.03
N TRP A 108 -19.72 -2.27 -4.49
CA TRP A 108 -19.57 -2.66 -5.88
C TRP A 108 -20.91 -2.60 -6.60
N VAL A 109 -20.92 -2.02 -7.79
CA VAL A 109 -22.08 -2.01 -8.69
C VAL A 109 -21.69 -2.58 -10.04
N ALA A 110 -22.53 -3.49 -10.55
CA ALA A 110 -22.38 -4.03 -11.89
C ALA A 110 -23.05 -3.07 -12.86
N ILE A 111 -22.30 -2.55 -13.81
CA ILE A 111 -22.74 -1.59 -14.81
C ILE A 111 -22.93 -2.30 -16.14
N GLU A 112 -24.08 -2.05 -16.75
CA GLU A 112 -24.41 -2.57 -18.08
C GLU A 112 -23.47 -1.96 -19.13
N PRO A 113 -22.94 -2.76 -20.07
CA PRO A 113 -22.19 -2.23 -21.19
C PRO A 113 -22.99 -1.20 -22.01
N GLY A 114 -22.31 -0.13 -22.43
CA GLY A 114 -22.89 0.92 -23.25
C GLY A 114 -23.32 2.17 -22.47
N VAL A 115 -23.83 3.14 -23.23
CA VAL A 115 -24.36 4.41 -22.72
C VAL A 115 -25.80 4.58 -23.19
N ARG A 116 -26.62 5.27 -22.40
CA ARG A 116 -28.05 5.47 -22.66
C ARG A 116 -28.41 6.94 -22.53
N PRO A 117 -29.39 7.45 -23.30
CA PRO A 117 -29.91 8.80 -23.10
C PRO A 117 -30.59 8.92 -21.75
N VAL A 118 -30.33 10.02 -21.05
CA VAL A 118 -30.88 10.30 -19.71
C VAL A 118 -32.42 10.34 -19.72
N ALA A 119 -33.03 10.79 -20.82
CA ALA A 119 -34.48 10.86 -21.00
C ALA A 119 -35.17 9.48 -20.84
N GLY A 120 -34.49 8.38 -21.15
CA GLY A 120 -35.03 7.02 -21.07
C GLY A 120 -34.75 6.28 -19.76
N VAL A 121 -34.03 6.89 -18.81
CA VAL A 121 -33.59 6.22 -17.58
C VAL A 121 -34.17 6.93 -16.34
N PRO A 122 -34.84 6.23 -15.41
CA PRO A 122 -35.32 6.82 -14.16
C PRO A 122 -34.20 7.47 -13.34
N ARG A 123 -34.46 8.63 -12.72
CA ARG A 123 -33.45 9.46 -12.01
C ARG A 123 -32.56 8.67 -11.05
N GLY A 124 -33.13 7.78 -10.22
CA GLY A 124 -32.40 6.98 -9.24
C GLY A 124 -31.59 5.81 -9.80
N ARG A 125 -31.71 5.51 -11.11
CA ARG A 125 -31.00 4.41 -11.79
C ARG A 125 -29.87 4.90 -12.70
N ARG A 126 -29.59 6.20 -12.68
CA ARG A 126 -28.59 6.85 -13.53
C ARG A 126 -27.23 6.78 -12.87
N TRP A 127 -26.28 6.17 -13.56
CA TRP A 127 -24.91 6.05 -13.12
C TRP A 127 -23.95 6.78 -14.05
N TYR A 128 -22.90 7.37 -13.48
CA TYR A 128 -21.76 7.94 -14.17
C TYR A 128 -20.48 7.25 -13.70
N ILE A 129 -19.54 7.03 -14.61
CA ILE A 129 -18.21 6.51 -14.26
C ILE A 129 -17.24 7.68 -14.33
N ALA A 130 -16.75 8.10 -13.18
CA ALA A 130 -15.76 9.16 -13.06
C ALA A 130 -14.42 8.74 -13.67
N GLY A 131 -13.54 9.73 -13.89
CA GLY A 131 -12.24 9.50 -14.55
C GLY A 131 -11.33 8.52 -13.81
N ASP A 132 -11.53 8.40 -12.50
CA ASP A 132 -10.87 7.46 -11.58
C ASP A 132 -11.49 6.06 -11.57
N GLY A 133 -12.56 5.82 -12.36
CA GLY A 133 -13.26 4.54 -12.42
C GLY A 133 -14.40 4.38 -11.41
N THR A 134 -14.62 5.38 -10.53
CA THR A 134 -15.67 5.33 -9.51
C THR A 134 -17.06 5.49 -10.14
N ALA A 135 -17.98 4.59 -9.77
CA ALA A 135 -19.38 4.68 -10.14
C ALA A 135 -20.14 5.61 -9.19
N VAL A 136 -20.67 6.70 -9.74
CA VAL A 136 -21.46 7.70 -9.02
C VAL A 136 -22.91 7.57 -9.46
N ASN A 137 -23.81 7.34 -8.49
CA ASN A 137 -25.24 7.44 -8.75
C ASN A 137 -25.62 8.91 -8.76
N LEU A 138 -26.21 9.37 -9.87
CA LEU A 138 -26.49 10.78 -10.05
C LEU A 138 -27.74 11.24 -9.27
N HIS A 139 -28.58 10.33 -8.76
CA HIS A 139 -29.79 10.57 -7.97
C HIS A 139 -30.80 11.61 -8.51
N GLY A 140 -30.56 12.20 -9.69
CA GLY A 140 -31.32 13.33 -10.23
C GLY A 140 -30.46 14.36 -10.97
N ALA A 141 -29.17 14.48 -10.65
CA ALA A 141 -28.23 15.30 -11.41
C ALA A 141 -28.07 14.75 -12.83
N ALA A 142 -28.03 15.62 -13.82
CA ALA A 142 -27.75 15.24 -15.21
C ALA A 142 -26.70 16.21 -15.78
N PRO A 143 -25.43 16.13 -15.33
CA PRO A 143 -24.36 16.97 -15.85
C PRO A 143 -24.03 16.64 -17.32
N VAL A 144 -24.60 15.55 -17.85
CA VAL A 144 -24.43 15.02 -19.20
C VAL A 144 -25.75 14.43 -19.70
N ASP A 145 -26.01 14.49 -21.01
CA ASP A 145 -27.25 13.96 -21.63
C ASP A 145 -27.28 12.42 -21.71
N THR A 146 -26.17 11.77 -21.34
CA THR A 146 -26.04 10.32 -21.35
C THR A 146 -25.69 9.78 -19.96
N CYS A 147 -26.16 8.58 -19.66
CA CYS A 147 -25.85 7.88 -18.43
C CYS A 147 -25.62 6.39 -18.67
N ARG A 148 -25.20 5.69 -17.62
CA ARG A 148 -25.18 4.23 -17.56
C ARG A 148 -26.23 3.74 -16.57
N VAL A 149 -26.49 2.44 -16.58
CA VAL A 149 -27.45 1.77 -15.70
C VAL A 149 -26.80 0.56 -15.05
N SER A 150 -27.34 0.10 -13.91
CA SER A 150 -26.87 -1.17 -13.37
C SER A 150 -27.31 -2.31 -14.28
N HIS A 151 -26.43 -3.29 -14.50
CA HIS A 151 -26.77 -4.53 -15.19
C HIS A 151 -27.99 -5.20 -14.54
N PHE A 152 -28.09 -5.17 -13.20
CA PHE A 152 -29.19 -5.80 -12.48
C PHE A 152 -30.56 -5.13 -12.72
N ASP A 153 -30.59 -3.85 -13.13
CA ASP A 153 -31.83 -3.14 -13.44
C ASP A 153 -32.41 -3.54 -14.80
N VAL A 154 -31.56 -4.02 -15.72
CA VAL A 154 -31.93 -4.40 -17.09
C VAL A 154 -31.77 -5.89 -17.36
N CYS A 155 -31.28 -6.65 -16.39
CA CYS A 155 -31.00 -8.08 -16.52
C CYS A 155 -32.30 -8.86 -16.76
N PRO A 156 -32.46 -9.52 -17.92
CA PRO A 156 -33.68 -10.25 -18.26
C PRO A 156 -33.92 -11.46 -17.34
N GLY A 157 -32.86 -12.01 -16.75
CA GLY A 157 -32.94 -13.13 -15.80
C GLY A 157 -33.32 -12.73 -14.37
N ARG A 158 -33.43 -11.43 -14.05
CA ARG A 158 -33.70 -10.95 -12.68
C ARG A 158 -35.19 -10.69 -12.40
N GLY A 159 -36.00 -10.55 -13.44
CA GLY A 159 -37.45 -10.34 -13.35
C GLY A 159 -38.30 -11.61 -13.47
N ARG A 160 -37.69 -12.81 -13.47
CA ARG A 160 -38.37 -14.11 -13.54
C ARG A 160 -38.36 -14.87 -12.20
N GLY A 161 -38.41 -14.14 -11.09
CA GLY A 161 -38.50 -14.69 -9.74
C GLY A 161 -39.89 -14.56 -9.17
#